data_AF-A0A4P5YAN3-F1
#
_entry.id   AF-A0A4P5YAN3-F1
#
_cell.length_a   1.000
_cell.length_b   1.000
_cell.length_c   1.000
_cell.angle_alpha   90.00
_cell.angle_beta   90.00
_cell.angle_gamma   90.00
#
_symmetry.space_group_name_H-M   'P 1'
#
loop_
_entity.id
_entity.type
_entity.pdbx_description
1 polymer ?
#
loop_
_entity_poly.entity_id
_entity_poly.type
_entity_poly.pdbx_seq_one_letter_code
_entity_poly.pdbx_strand_id
1 'polypeptide(L)'
;MRESIIMKIHYGTALAAVALVAVHILMRLTQGFAESLEYDSVIANYKFIPYAGMLEIILILLSIHGFNGLRVILLELKQGRTYEKAVSYGCVVAMIALIAYGSRTIIMVNTGMT
;
A
#
# COMPACT_ATOMS: atom_id res chain seq x y z
N MET A 1 -5.33 10.17 -18.09
CA MET A 1 -6.53 9.37 -17.74
C MET A 1 -7.62 10.33 -17.29
N ARG A 2 -8.90 10.07 -17.59
CA ARG A 2 -9.99 10.94 -17.11
C ARG A 2 -10.08 10.87 -15.59
N GLU A 3 -10.34 12.00 -14.93
CA GLU A 3 -10.45 12.07 -13.46
C GLU A 3 -11.49 11.09 -12.91
N SER A 4 -12.62 10.92 -13.61
CA SER A 4 -13.65 9.95 -13.24
C SER A 4 -13.17 8.50 -13.19
N ILE A 5 -12.17 8.14 -13.99
CA ILE A 5 -11.55 6.80 -13.96
C ILE A 5 -10.63 6.68 -12.75
N ILE A 6 -9.82 7.72 -12.48
CA ILE A 6 -8.94 7.77 -11.30
C ILE A 6 -9.77 7.59 -10.03
N MET A 7 -10.91 8.29 -9.92
CA MET A 7 -11.79 8.15 -8.75
C MET A 7 -12.47 6.78 -8.65
N LYS A 8 -12.86 6.16 -9.77
CA LYS A 8 -13.35 4.77 -9.75
C LYS A 8 -12.29 3.79 -9.24
N ILE A 9 -11.03 3.97 -9.65
CA ILE A 9 -9.90 3.18 -9.13
C ILE A 9 -9.72 3.44 -7.64
N HIS A 10 -9.79 4.69 -7.18
CA HIS A 10 -9.67 5.04 -5.76
C HIS A 10 -10.74 4.35 -4.89
N TYR A 11 -12.01 4.35 -5.33
CA TYR A 11 -13.07 3.64 -4.61
C TYR A 11 -12.92 2.11 -4.66
N GLY A 12 -12.57 1.55 -5.82
CA GLY A 12 -12.35 0.11 -5.97
C GLY A 12 -11.19 -0.39 -5.11
N THR A 13 -10.07 0.35 -5.09
CA THR A 13 -8.91 0.05 -4.25
C THR A 13 -9.23 0.19 -2.76
N ALA A 14 -10.06 1.16 -2.35
CA ALA A 14 -10.53 1.28 -0.97
C ALA A 14 -11.30 0.03 -0.53
N LEU A 15 -12.28 -0.41 -1.32
CA LEU A 15 -13.12 -1.56 -0.98
C LEU A 15 -12.31 -2.85 -0.87
N ALA A 16 -11.41 -3.09 -1.83
CA ALA A 16 -10.51 -4.24 -1.81
C ALA A 16 -9.54 -4.17 -0.61
N ALA A 17 -8.98 -2.99 -0.32
CA ALA A 17 -8.07 -2.79 0.80
C ALA A 17 -8.75 -3.07 2.15
N VAL A 18 -9.99 -2.63 2.36
CA VAL A 18 -10.73 -2.91 3.61
C VAL A 18 -10.80 -4.40 3.90
N ALA A 19 -11.16 -5.22 2.91
CA ALA A 19 -11.25 -6.67 3.08
C ALA A 19 -9.89 -7.30 3.41
N LEU A 20 -8.84 -6.96 2.65
CA LEU A 20 -7.52 -7.57 2.83
C LEU A 20 -6.80 -7.08 4.09
N VAL A 21 -6.95 -5.81 4.44
CA VAL A 21 -6.40 -5.26 5.70
C VAL A 21 -7.09 -5.89 6.90
N ALA A 22 -8.40 -6.17 6.84
CA ALA A 22 -9.06 -6.93 7.89
C ALA A 22 -8.44 -8.32 8.08
N VAL A 23 -8.18 -9.05 6.99
CA VAL A 23 -7.46 -10.34 7.04
C VAL A 23 -6.05 -10.17 7.60
N HIS A 24 -5.33 -9.12 7.19
CA HIS A 24 -4.00 -8.81 7.73
C HIS A 24 -4.03 -8.61 9.26
N ILE A 25 -5.01 -7.86 9.77
CA ILE A 25 -5.19 -7.63 11.20
C ILE A 25 -5.53 -8.94 11.92
N LEU A 26 -6.46 -9.74 11.39
CA LEU A 26 -6.81 -11.04 11.97
C LEU A 26 -5.60 -11.97 12.08
N MET A 27 -4.73 -11.98 11.07
CA MET A 27 -3.47 -12.76 11.09
C MET A 27 -2.48 -12.29 12.16
N ARG A 28 -2.56 -11.04 12.63
CA ARG A 28 -1.77 -10.56 13.77
C ARG A 28 -2.34 -10.99 15.13
N LEU A 29 -3.62 -11.39 15.16
CA LEU A 29 -4.31 -11.82 16.38
C LEU A 29 -4.28 -13.34 16.59
N THR A 30 -3.65 -14.11 15.70
CA THR A 30 -3.51 -15.58 15.82
C THR A 30 -2.48 -16.00 16.87
N GLN A 31 -1.66 -15.07 17.34
CA GLN A 31 -0.66 -15.22 18.41
C GLN A 31 -0.64 -13.97 19.28
N GLY A 32 0.19 -13.93 20.33
CA GLY A 32 0.34 -12.71 21.15
C GLY A 32 0.79 -11.52 20.29
N PHE A 33 0.19 -10.34 20.49
CA PHE A 33 0.48 -9.19 19.63
C PHE A 33 1.97 -8.82 19.62
N ALA A 34 2.62 -8.84 20.79
CA ALA A 34 4.06 -8.60 20.89
C ALA A 34 4.89 -9.64 20.12
N GLU A 35 4.59 -10.92 20.30
CA GLU A 35 5.22 -12.05 19.58
C GLU A 35 5.02 -11.93 18.06
N SER A 36 3.86 -11.44 17.62
CA SER A 36 3.54 -11.26 16.21
C SER A 36 4.40 -10.21 15.50
N LEU A 37 5.05 -9.33 16.28
CA LEU A 37 5.93 -8.27 15.81
C LEU A 37 7.42 -8.65 15.89
N GLU A 38 7.73 -9.78 16.52
CA GLU A 38 9.11 -10.27 16.60
C GLU A 38 9.67 -10.57 15.20
N TYR A 39 10.98 -10.40 15.06
CA TYR A 39 11.67 -10.55 13.79
C TYR A 39 11.37 -11.91 13.14
N ASP A 40 11.54 -13.00 13.86
CA ASP A 40 11.33 -14.35 13.31
C ASP A 40 9.87 -14.60 12.91
N SER A 41 8.90 -14.09 13.68
CA SER A 41 7.48 -14.12 13.34
C SER A 41 7.19 -13.34 12.05
N VAL A 42 7.80 -12.18 11.86
CA VAL A 42 7.65 -11.37 10.64
C VAL A 42 8.32 -12.04 9.44
N ILE A 43 9.51 -12.62 9.61
CA ILE A 43 10.20 -13.38 8.56
C ILE A 43 9.39 -14.61 8.15
N ALA A 44 8.82 -15.35 9.10
CA ALA A 44 7.94 -16.49 8.82
C ALA A 44 6.74 -16.09 7.95
N ASN A 45 6.13 -14.95 8.26
CA ASN A 45 5.04 -14.38 7.46
C ASN A 45 5.48 -14.02 6.03
N TYR A 46 6.66 -13.42 5.85
CA TYR A 46 7.18 -13.11 4.52
C TYR A 46 7.60 -14.35 3.72
N LYS A 47 8.03 -15.43 4.38
CA LYS A 47 8.35 -16.70 3.70
C LYS A 47 7.10 -17.49 3.31
N PHE A 48 5.98 -17.28 3.99
CA PHE A 48 4.71 -17.92 3.62
C PHE A 48 4.08 -17.24 2.39
N ILE A 49 4.33 -17.83 1.21
CA ILE A 49 3.99 -17.26 -0.11
C ILE A 49 2.55 -16.71 -0.22
N PRO A 50 1.49 -17.43 0.23
CA PRO A 50 0.13 -16.90 0.14
C PRO A 50 -0.05 -15.59 0.91
N TYR A 51 0.52 -15.49 2.11
CA TYR A 51 0.43 -14.26 2.91
C TYR A 51 1.34 -13.17 2.36
N ALA A 52 2.55 -13.50 1.90
CA ALA A 52 3.44 -12.55 1.23
C ALA A 52 2.79 -11.92 -0.02
N GLY A 53 2.10 -12.74 -0.84
CA GLY A 53 1.33 -12.24 -1.98
C GLY A 53 0.16 -11.34 -1.56
N MET A 54 -0.53 -11.68 -0.46
CA MET A 54 -1.57 -10.81 0.10
C MET A 54 -0.99 -9.47 0.58
N LEU A 55 0.18 -9.46 1.24
CA LEU A 55 0.87 -8.25 1.67
C LEU A 55 1.27 -7.36 0.47
N GLU A 56 1.75 -7.96 -0.62
CA GLU A 56 2.06 -7.25 -1.86
C GLU A 56 0.82 -6.59 -2.47
N ILE A 57 -0.30 -7.30 -2.50
CA ILE A 57 -1.57 -6.74 -2.99
C ILE A 57 -2.02 -5.58 -2.09
N ILE A 58 -1.94 -5.72 -0.77
CA ILE A 58 -2.27 -4.65 0.19
C ILE A 58 -1.38 -3.43 -0.05
N LEU A 59 -0.07 -3.61 -0.22
CA LEU A 59 0.89 -2.54 -0.50
C LEU A 59 0.46 -1.74 -1.73
N ILE A 60 0.15 -2.42 -2.83
CA ILE A 60 -0.26 -1.78 -4.08
C ILE A 60 -1.59 -1.04 -3.90
N LEU A 61 -2.60 -1.69 -3.32
CA LEU A 61 -3.92 -1.11 -3.14
C LEU A 61 -3.89 0.14 -2.24
N LEU A 62 -3.23 0.06 -1.08
CA LEU A 62 -3.12 1.18 -0.16
C LEU A 62 -2.26 2.31 -0.72
N SER A 63 -1.21 1.99 -1.49
CA SER A 63 -0.41 3.02 -2.17
C SER A 63 -1.27 3.79 -3.17
N ILE A 64 -2.01 3.09 -4.03
CA ILE A 64 -2.90 3.74 -5.01
C ILE A 64 -4.01 4.55 -4.32
N HIS A 65 -4.70 3.92 -3.36
CA HIS A 65 -5.78 4.56 -2.63
C HIS A 65 -5.30 5.79 -1.85
N GLY A 66 -4.27 5.61 -1.03
CA GLY A 66 -3.73 6.63 -0.12
C GLY A 66 -3.13 7.82 -0.86
N PHE A 67 -2.29 7.60 -1.88
CA PHE A 67 -1.70 8.71 -2.63
C PHE A 67 -2.70 9.44 -3.51
N ASN A 68 -3.71 8.75 -4.06
CA ASN A 68 -4.80 9.47 -4.74
C ASN A 68 -5.66 10.27 -3.77
N GLY A 69 -5.98 9.73 -2.60
CA GLY A 69 -6.69 10.47 -1.54
C GLY A 69 -5.93 11.72 -1.10
N LEU A 70 -4.62 11.57 -0.85
CA LEU A 70 -3.74 12.70 -0.53
C LEU A 70 -3.72 13.74 -1.64
N ARG A 71 -3.61 13.31 -2.91
CA ARG A 71 -3.72 14.22 -4.06
C ARG A 71 -5.02 15.02 -3.99
N VAL A 72 -6.16 14.37 -3.84
CA VAL A 72 -7.47 15.06 -3.78
C VAL A 72 -7.49 16.08 -2.65
N ILE A 73 -7.12 15.70 -1.42
CA ILE A 73 -7.06 16.62 -0.26
C ILE A 73 -6.17 17.83 -0.56
N LEU A 74 -4.97 17.62 -1.08
CA LEU A 74 -4.03 18.71 -1.35
C LEU A 74 -4.52 19.67 -2.43
N LEU A 75 -5.23 19.17 -3.45
CA LEU A 75 -5.82 19.98 -4.52
C LEU A 75 -7.07 20.76 -4.04
N GLU A 76 -7.79 20.25 -3.04
CA GLU A 76 -8.88 20.97 -2.39
C GLU A 76 -8.36 22.11 -1.50
N LEU A 77 -7.21 21.92 -0.84
CA LEU A 77 -6.58 22.95 0.00
C LEU A 77 -6.02 24.12 -0.80
N LYS A 78 -5.54 23.88 -2.02
CA LYS A 78 -4.98 24.91 -2.89
C LYS A 78 -5.14 24.54 -4.36
N GLN A 79 -5.57 25.51 -5.16
CA GLN A 79 -5.76 25.37 -6.61
C GLN A 79 -4.73 26.19 -7.39
N GLY A 80 -4.50 25.82 -8.65
CA GLY A 80 -3.61 26.53 -9.56
C GLY A 80 -2.74 25.61 -10.39
N ARG A 81 -2.63 25.89 -11.70
CA ARG A 81 -2.02 25.02 -12.71
C ARG A 81 -0.66 24.43 -12.33
N THR A 82 0.25 25.23 -11.77
CA THR A 82 1.58 24.75 -11.36
C THR A 82 1.51 23.84 -10.14
N TYR A 83 0.72 24.22 -9.15
CA TYR A 83 0.55 23.45 -7.92
C TYR A 83 -0.15 22.11 -8.18
N GLU A 84 -1.22 22.12 -8.98
CA GLU A 84 -1.97 20.91 -9.33
C GLU A 84 -1.09 19.87 -10.05
N LYS A 85 -0.24 20.35 -10.97
CA LYS A 85 0.76 19.51 -11.63
C LYS A 85 1.77 18.96 -10.64
N ALA A 86 2.35 19.81 -9.80
CA ALA A 86 3.36 19.40 -8.83
C ALA A 86 2.82 18.33 -7.86
N VAL A 87 1.63 18.55 -7.29
CA VAL A 87 0.97 17.58 -6.41
C VAL A 87 0.68 16.28 -7.15
N SER A 88 0.09 16.36 -8.35
CA SER A 88 -0.28 15.15 -9.09
C SER A 88 0.94 14.30 -9.45
N TYR A 89 2.01 14.90 -9.97
CA TYR A 89 3.25 14.16 -10.26
C TYR A 89 3.95 13.67 -8.99
N GLY A 90 3.99 14.50 -7.94
CA GLY A 90 4.58 14.14 -6.66
C GLY A 90 3.92 12.91 -6.04
N CYS A 91 2.59 12.87 -6.00
CA CYS A 91 1.84 11.71 -5.50
C CYS A 91 2.10 10.46 -6.33
N VAL A 92 2.19 10.57 -7.66
CA VAL A 92 2.49 9.41 -8.53
C VAL A 92 3.91 8.89 -8.30
N VAL A 93 4.91 9.76 -8.23
CA VAL A 93 6.31 9.37 -7.96
C VAL A 93 6.43 8.73 -6.58
N ALA A 94 5.82 9.32 -5.55
CA ALA A 94 5.84 8.78 -4.20
C ALA A 94 5.15 7.40 -4.11
N MET A 95 4.03 7.22 -4.82
CA MET A 95 3.34 5.94 -4.94
C MET A 95 4.23 4.87 -5.57
N ILE A 96 4.87 5.17 -6.71
CA ILE A 96 5.77 4.23 -7.39
C ILE A 96 6.97 3.88 -6.49
N ALA A 97 7.56 4.88 -5.83
CA ALA A 97 8.69 4.68 -4.93
C ALA A 97 8.33 3.78 -3.74
N LEU A 98 7.16 4.01 -3.12
CA LEU A 98 6.68 3.20 -2.00
C LEU A 98 6.41 1.75 -2.42
N ILE A 99 5.75 1.55 -3.57
CA ILE A 99 5.52 0.21 -4.11
C ILE A 99 6.86 -0.48 -4.37
N ALA A 100 7.76 0.15 -5.14
CA ALA A 100 9.05 -0.46 -5.48
C ALA A 100 9.89 -0.83 -4.24
N TYR A 101 9.94 0.05 -3.23
CA TYR A 101 10.67 -0.21 -2.00
C TYR A 101 10.02 -1.32 -1.14
N GLY A 102 8.69 -1.30 -1.02
CA GLY A 102 7.93 -2.34 -0.30
C GLY A 102 8.04 -3.70 -0.98
N SER A 103 7.83 -3.77 -2.29
CA SER A 103 7.97 -5.00 -3.09
C SER A 103 9.38 -5.56 -2.99
N ARG A 104 10.41 -4.71 -3.07
CA ARG A 104 11.82 -5.13 -2.86
C ARG A 104 11.99 -5.80 -1.50
N THR A 105 11.41 -5.22 -0.45
CA THR A 105 11.50 -5.77 0.92
C THR A 105 10.83 -7.15 1.01
N ILE A 106 9.61 -7.28 0.48
CA ILE A 106 8.87 -8.56 0.47
C ILE A 106 9.65 -9.62 -0.31
N ILE A 107 10.10 -9.28 -1.52
CA ILE A 107 10.82 -10.21 -2.41
C ILE A 107 12.14 -10.65 -1.78
N MET A 108 12.96 -9.72 -1.29
CA MET A 108 14.28 -10.06 -0.71
C MET A 108 14.17 -11.02 0.48
N VAL A 109 13.20 -10.77 1.37
CA VAL A 109 12.98 -11.64 2.54
C VAL A 109 12.41 -12.99 2.11
N ASN A 110 11.46 -13.00 1.18
CA ASN A 110 10.85 -14.22 0.68
C ASN A 110 11.87 -15.14 -0.02
N THR A 111 12.79 -14.57 -0.81
CA THR A 111 13.84 -15.32 -1.53
C THR A 111 15.09 -15.61 -0.71
N GLY A 112 15.17 -15.12 0.53
CA GLY A 112 16.32 -15.33 1.41
C GLY A 112 17.57 -14.53 1.03
N MET A 113 17.44 -13.44 0.28
CA MET A 113 18.53 -12.53 -0.09
C MET A 113 18.80 -11.46 0.99
N THR A 114 18.68 -11.85 2.27
CA THR A 114 18.85 -10.99 3.45
C THR A 114 20.28 -10.95 3.94
#